data_AF-A0A7S2HV87-F1
#
_entry.id   AF-A0A7S2HV87-F1
#
_cell.length_a   1.000
_cell.length_b   1.000
_cell.length_c   1.000
_cell.angle_alpha   90.00
_cell.angle_beta   90.00
_cell.angle_gamma   90.00
#
_symmetry.space_group_name_H-M   'P 1'
#
loop_
_entity.id
_entity.type
_entity.pdbx_description
1 polymer ?
#
loop_
_entity_poly.entity_id
_entity_poly.type
_entity_poly.pdbx_seq_one_letter_code
_entity_poly.pdbx_strand_id
1 'polypeptide(L)'
;NDGFVDQKRNSQETSEAGQFRSHCYGRVPNYIQKRKTAIAEAEERRRQKGAESDDDGPPAEGMVRMKEIERLETLRLLDESEEKARTELQRLPLSMQGHGSARKRDKLEARLREIDDAKQIFSKDKVYIQQA
;
A
#
# COMPACT_ATOMS: atom_id res chain seq x y z
N ASN A 1 -73.05 -24.78 -34.71
CA ASN A 1 -72.82 -24.22 -36.05
C ASN A 1 -71.41 -23.68 -36.05
N ASP A 2 -70.53 -24.45 -36.67
CA ASP A 2 -69.07 -24.35 -36.68
C ASP A 2 -68.52 -23.04 -37.26
N GLY A 3 -67.37 -22.62 -36.74
CA GLY A 3 -66.60 -21.46 -37.20
C GLY A 3 -65.11 -21.72 -37.10
N PHE A 4 -64.64 -22.59 -37.98
CA PHE A 4 -63.28 -23.03 -38.29
C PHE A 4 -62.21 -21.91 -38.32
N VAL A 5 -61.05 -22.22 -37.73
CA VAL A 5 -59.78 -21.49 -37.76
C VAL A 5 -59.10 -21.68 -39.13
N ASP A 6 -58.57 -20.62 -39.76
CA ASP A 6 -57.22 -20.69 -40.35
C ASP A 6 -56.63 -19.34 -40.82
N GLN A 7 -55.61 -18.93 -40.08
CA GLN A 7 -54.26 -18.59 -40.56
C GLN A 7 -54.12 -17.83 -41.90
N LYS A 8 -53.92 -16.51 -41.80
CA LYS A 8 -53.10 -15.76 -42.74
C LYS A 8 -51.78 -15.35 -42.07
N ARG A 9 -50.72 -16.03 -42.51
CA ARG A 9 -49.32 -15.62 -42.38
C ARG A 9 -49.18 -14.20 -42.94
N ASN A 10 -48.57 -13.29 -42.17
CA ASN A 10 -47.95 -12.12 -42.76
C ASN A 10 -46.57 -11.91 -42.13
N SER A 11 -45.59 -11.91 -43.01
CA SER A 11 -44.16 -11.82 -42.76
C SER A 11 -43.80 -10.40 -42.36
N GLN A 12 -43.04 -10.22 -41.28
CA GLN A 12 -42.10 -9.11 -41.15
C GLN A 12 -40.80 -9.66 -40.54
N GLU A 13 -39.89 -10.05 -41.44
CA GLU A 13 -38.46 -9.89 -41.18
C GLU A 13 -38.20 -8.39 -40.98
N THR A 14 -37.57 -7.99 -39.88
CA THR A 14 -36.36 -7.12 -39.87
C THR A 14 -36.00 -6.70 -38.44
N SER A 15 -34.70 -6.85 -38.13
CA SER A 15 -33.89 -6.10 -37.17
C SER A 15 -34.18 -6.20 -35.68
N GLU A 16 -33.57 -7.18 -34.99
CA GLU A 16 -33.19 -7.02 -33.57
C GLU A 16 -31.70 -7.27 -33.30
N ALA A 17 -30.83 -7.12 -34.31
CA ALA A 17 -29.37 -7.03 -34.11
C ALA A 17 -28.93 -5.66 -33.53
N GLY A 18 -29.71 -5.09 -32.61
CA GLY A 18 -29.51 -3.72 -32.14
C GLY A 18 -30.02 -3.40 -30.73
N GLN A 19 -30.53 -4.38 -29.97
CA GLN A 19 -31.19 -4.13 -28.69
C GLN A 19 -30.39 -4.61 -27.47
N PHE A 20 -29.12 -4.22 -27.35
CA PHE A 20 -28.48 -4.09 -26.02
C PHE A 20 -27.44 -2.97 -26.05
N ARG A 21 -27.84 -1.80 -26.53
CA ARG A 21 -27.12 -0.58 -26.16
C ARG A 21 -27.46 -0.30 -24.70
N SER A 22 -26.64 -0.82 -23.77
CA SER A 22 -26.78 -0.54 -22.34
C SER A 22 -26.95 0.98 -22.14
N HIS A 23 -28.01 1.39 -21.44
CA HIS A 23 -28.53 2.76 -21.41
C HIS A 23 -27.61 3.78 -20.68
N CYS A 24 -26.33 3.45 -20.51
CA CYS A 24 -25.40 4.09 -19.60
C CYS A 24 -23.95 4.00 -20.07
N TYR A 25 -23.70 3.93 -21.39
CA TYR A 25 -22.34 4.12 -21.91
C TYR A 25 -21.77 5.46 -21.42
N GLY A 26 -20.54 5.42 -20.89
CA GLY A 26 -19.87 6.58 -20.29
C GLY A 26 -20.20 6.84 -18.82
N ARG A 27 -21.24 6.22 -18.24
CA ARG A 27 -21.55 6.34 -16.82
C ARG A 27 -20.85 5.23 -16.04
N VAL A 28 -20.06 5.62 -15.03
CA VAL A 28 -19.43 4.67 -14.11
C VAL A 28 -20.52 3.91 -13.34
N PRO A 29 -20.51 2.56 -13.33
CA PRO A 29 -21.47 1.78 -12.58
C PRO A 29 -21.44 2.07 -11.07
N ASN A 30 -22.60 2.03 -10.42
CA ASN A 30 -22.75 2.34 -8.99
C ASN A 30 -21.81 1.53 -8.08
N TYR A 31 -21.52 0.28 -8.42
CA TYR A 31 -20.62 -0.56 -7.61
C TYR A 31 -19.17 -0.04 -7.60
N ILE A 32 -18.70 0.53 -8.72
CA ILE A 32 -17.36 1.14 -8.79
C ILE A 32 -17.31 2.40 -7.95
N GLN A 33 -18.37 3.22 -7.97
CA GLN A 33 -18.46 4.43 -7.14
C GLN A 33 -18.46 4.07 -5.65
N LYS A 34 -19.32 3.14 -5.23
CA LYS A 34 -19.37 2.64 -3.84
C LYS A 34 -18.04 2.02 -3.39
N ARG A 35 -17.34 1.33 -4.30
CA ARG A 35 -16.03 0.76 -4.00
C ARG A 35 -14.97 1.84 -3.80
N LYS A 36 -14.97 2.90 -4.60
CA LYS A 36 -14.06 4.05 -4.43
C LYS A 36 -14.29 4.77 -3.10
N THR A 37 -15.55 5.01 -2.72
CA THR A 37 -15.86 5.66 -1.44
C THR A 37 -15.43 4.80 -0.25
N ALA A 38 -15.70 3.50 -0.28
CA ALA A 38 -15.29 2.58 0.79
C ALA A 38 -13.75 2.53 0.97
N ILE A 39 -12.98 2.62 -0.13
CA ILE A 39 -11.51 2.68 -0.07
C ILE A 39 -11.06 3.99 0.56
N ALA A 40 -11.63 5.13 0.14
CA ALA A 40 -11.30 6.44 0.69
C ALA A 40 -11.62 6.53 2.20
N GLU A 41 -12.80 6.07 2.62
CA GLU A 41 -13.19 6.02 4.04
C GLU A 41 -12.31 5.08 4.86
N ALA A 42 -11.89 3.95 4.29
CA ALA A 42 -10.96 3.04 4.96
C ALA A 42 -9.56 3.67 5.10
N GLU A 43 -9.10 4.42 4.11
CA GLU A 43 -7.82 5.13 4.16
C GLU A 43 -7.85 6.26 5.19
N GLU A 44 -8.91 7.08 5.21
CA GLU A 44 -9.10 8.11 6.24
C GLU A 44 -9.17 7.50 7.64
N ARG A 45 -9.93 6.42 7.82
CA ARG A 45 -9.98 5.71 9.11
C ARG A 45 -8.63 5.12 9.50
N ARG A 46 -7.80 4.67 8.56
CA ARG A 46 -6.42 4.22 8.85
C ARG A 46 -5.51 5.39 9.23
N ARG A 47 -5.67 6.57 8.61
CA ARG A 47 -4.92 7.77 8.99
C ARG A 47 -5.34 8.29 10.37
N GLN A 48 -6.64 8.34 10.65
CA GLN A 48 -7.17 8.72 11.97
C GLN A 48 -6.72 7.74 13.05
N LYS A 49 -6.87 6.43 12.83
CA LYS A 49 -6.38 5.43 13.77
C LYS A 49 -4.87 5.42 13.92
N GLY A 50 -4.12 5.71 12.85
CA GLY A 50 -2.66 5.83 12.86
C GLY A 50 -2.19 7.02 13.70
N ALA A 51 -2.92 8.14 13.62
CA ALA A 51 -2.70 9.34 14.43
C ALA A 51 -3.20 9.18 15.88
N GLU A 52 -4.27 8.41 16.11
CA GLU A 52 -4.75 8.06 17.46
C GLU A 52 -3.91 6.96 18.12
N SER A 53 -3.16 6.19 17.34
CA SER A 53 -2.16 5.22 17.82
C SER A 53 -0.80 5.87 18.06
N ASP A 54 -0.77 7.16 18.36
CA ASP A 54 0.30 7.73 19.17
C ASP A 54 0.16 7.11 20.55
N ASP A 55 0.93 6.06 20.78
CA ASP A 55 1.01 5.14 21.92
C ASP A 55 1.03 5.87 23.29
N ASP A 56 -0.13 6.41 23.69
CA ASP A 56 -0.43 6.97 25.02
C ASP A 56 -0.79 5.88 26.02
N GLY A 57 -0.65 4.61 25.63
CA GLY A 57 -0.68 3.48 26.55
C GLY A 57 0.52 3.52 27.51
N PRO A 58 0.36 3.01 28.74
CA PRO A 58 1.50 2.80 29.62
C PRO A 58 2.50 1.85 28.94
N PRO A 59 3.82 2.02 29.20
CA PRO A 59 4.81 1.09 28.68
C PRO A 59 4.44 -0.34 29.07
N ALA A 60 4.68 -1.29 28.17
CA ALA A 60 4.55 -2.71 28.50
C ALA A 60 5.45 -3.07 29.69
N GLU A 61 5.07 -4.09 30.43
CA GLU A 61 5.82 -4.54 31.62
C GLU A 61 7.29 -4.84 31.26
N GLY A 62 8.23 -4.20 31.95
CA GLY A 62 9.66 -4.30 31.66
C GLY A 62 10.17 -3.41 30.50
N MET A 63 9.37 -2.49 29.98
CA MET A 63 9.82 -1.46 29.02
C MET A 63 9.90 -0.08 29.66
N VAL A 64 10.86 0.73 29.19
CA VAL A 64 11.08 2.11 29.65
C VAL A 64 11.03 3.05 28.44
N ARG A 65 10.44 4.23 28.62
CA ARG A 65 10.45 5.27 27.59
C ARG A 65 11.87 5.75 27.34
N MET A 66 12.31 5.68 26.09
CA MET A 66 13.59 6.24 25.64
C MET A 66 13.57 7.77 25.77
N LYS A 67 14.67 8.36 26.24
CA LYS A 67 14.76 9.83 26.35
C LYS A 67 14.82 10.45 24.96
N GLU A 68 14.27 11.65 24.84
CA GLU A 68 14.27 12.43 23.59
C GLU A 68 15.69 12.57 23.00
N ILE A 69 16.66 12.97 23.82
CA ILE A 69 18.05 13.18 23.40
C ILE A 69 18.65 11.88 22.84
N GLU A 70 18.48 10.78 23.56
CA GLU A 70 18.97 9.46 23.14
C GLU A 70 18.29 9.02 21.83
N ARG A 71 16.99 9.31 21.64
CA ARG A 71 16.26 9.01 20.40
C ARG A 71 16.82 9.80 19.22
N LEU A 72 17.02 11.11 19.39
CA LEU A 72 17.55 11.99 18.36
C LEU A 72 19.00 11.62 17.99
N GLU A 73 19.82 11.25 18.96
CA GLU A 73 21.17 10.72 18.70
C GLU A 73 21.12 9.41 17.89
N THR A 74 20.18 8.52 18.21
CA THR A 74 19.98 7.26 17.47
C THR A 74 19.55 7.53 16.03
N LEU A 75 18.60 8.45 15.82
CA LEU A 75 18.18 8.87 14.47
C LEU A 75 19.36 9.43 13.66
N ARG A 76 20.17 10.30 14.27
CA ARG A 76 21.37 10.83 13.63
C ARG A 76 22.34 9.73 13.22
N LEU A 77 22.58 8.75 14.09
CA LEU A 77 23.46 7.62 13.78
C LEU A 77 22.90 6.76 12.63
N LEU A 78 21.58 6.57 12.59
CA LEU A 78 20.90 5.88 11.50
C LEU A 78 21.07 6.63 10.17
N ASP A 79 20.92 7.95 10.16
CA ASP A 79 21.14 8.80 8.98
C ASP A 79 22.59 8.68 8.48
N GLU A 80 23.58 8.78 9.37
CA GLU A 80 24.99 8.63 9.02
C GLU A 80 25.30 7.22 8.47
N SER A 81 24.66 6.17 9.01
CA SER A 81 24.79 4.79 8.53
C SER A 81 24.13 4.60 7.16
N GLU A 82 22.97 5.23 6.93
CA GLU A 82 22.25 5.22 5.67
C GLU A 82 23.08 5.85 4.55
N GLU A 83 23.64 7.03 4.80
CA GLU A 83 24.47 7.75 3.83
C GLU A 83 25.70 6.91 3.43
N LYS A 84 26.36 6.29 4.41
CA LYS A 84 27.48 5.37 4.16
C LYS A 84 27.07 4.19 3.29
N ALA A 85 25.96 3.52 3.62
CA ALA A 85 25.47 2.37 2.86
C ALA A 85 25.03 2.76 1.44
N ARG A 86 24.35 3.90 1.26
CA ARG A 86 23.99 4.45 -0.06
C ARG A 86 25.22 4.77 -0.90
N THR A 87 26.22 5.41 -0.29
CA THR A 87 27.48 5.73 -0.96
C THR A 87 28.22 4.45 -1.39
N GLU A 88 28.26 3.43 -0.54
CA GLU A 88 28.83 2.13 -0.89
C GLU A 88 28.08 1.44 -2.03
N LEU A 89 26.75 1.52 -2.03
CA LEU A 89 25.91 0.98 -3.09
C LEU A 89 26.15 1.70 -4.42
N GLN A 90 26.26 3.02 -4.41
CA GLN A 90 26.54 3.85 -5.61
C GLN A 90 27.95 3.59 -6.18
N ARG A 91 28.91 3.22 -5.35
CA ARG A 91 30.28 2.86 -5.78
C ARG A 91 30.36 1.49 -6.45
N LEU A 92 29.29 0.70 -6.42
CA LEU A 92 29.27 -0.59 -7.10
C LEU A 92 29.25 -0.41 -8.62
N PRO A 93 30.08 -1.15 -9.38
CA PRO A 93 30.09 -1.04 -10.84
C PRO A 93 28.79 -1.58 -11.44
N LEU A 94 28.29 -0.96 -12.50
CA LEU A 94 27.04 -1.39 -13.16
C LEU A 94 27.17 -2.76 -13.86
N SER A 95 28.38 -3.15 -14.25
CA SER A 95 28.66 -4.39 -15.01
C SER A 95 28.88 -5.62 -14.12
N MET A 96 28.24 -5.68 -12.95
CA MET A 96 28.40 -6.75 -11.95
C MET A 96 27.82 -8.08 -12.44
N GLN A 97 28.62 -8.84 -13.19
CA GLN A 97 28.21 -10.13 -13.78
C GLN A 97 28.46 -11.34 -12.85
N GLY A 98 29.18 -11.17 -11.73
CA GLY A 98 29.57 -12.26 -10.83
C GLY A 98 28.69 -12.42 -9.59
N HIS A 99 28.48 -13.65 -9.11
CA HIS A 99 27.67 -13.94 -7.91
C HIS A 99 28.12 -13.22 -6.64
N GLY A 100 29.43 -13.06 -6.42
CA GLY A 100 29.94 -12.34 -5.23
C GLY A 100 29.57 -10.86 -5.24
N SER A 101 29.50 -10.28 -6.43
CA SER A 101 29.14 -8.90 -6.63
C SER A 101 27.62 -8.70 -6.35
N ALA A 102 26.76 -9.58 -6.87
CA ALA A 102 25.33 -9.59 -6.54
C ALA A 102 25.09 -9.72 -5.04
N ARG A 103 25.77 -10.65 -4.36
CA ARG A 103 25.68 -10.81 -2.89
C ARG A 103 26.06 -9.56 -2.12
N LYS A 104 27.10 -8.83 -2.56
CA LYS A 104 27.51 -7.58 -1.91
C LYS A 104 26.42 -6.51 -2.02
N ARG A 105 25.81 -6.38 -3.21
CA ARG A 105 24.67 -5.49 -3.43
C ARG A 105 23.48 -5.87 -2.56
N ASP A 106 23.09 -7.15 -2.57
CA ASP A 106 21.95 -7.63 -1.79
C ASP A 106 22.15 -7.41 -0.28
N LYS A 107 23.39 -7.56 0.22
CA LYS A 107 23.73 -7.23 1.61
C LYS A 107 23.58 -5.74 1.93
N LEU A 108 23.97 -4.86 1.01
CA LEU A 108 23.80 -3.41 1.18
C LEU A 108 22.33 -3.01 1.13
N GLU A 109 21.55 -3.59 0.22
CA GLU A 109 20.10 -3.38 0.13
C GLU A 109 19.36 -3.91 1.37
N ALA A 110 19.78 -5.05 1.93
CA ALA A 110 19.23 -5.57 3.17
C ALA A 110 19.52 -4.65 4.36
N ARG A 111 20.77 -4.18 4.48
CA ARG A 111 21.15 -3.20 5.50
C ARG A 111 20.38 -1.89 5.39
N LEU A 112 20.17 -1.40 4.17
CA LEU A 112 19.35 -0.19 3.95
C LEU A 112 17.90 -0.39 4.40
N ARG A 113 17.31 -1.55 4.13
CA ARG A 113 15.97 -1.90 4.64
C ARG A 113 15.92 -1.93 6.16
N GLU A 114 16.89 -2.56 6.81
CA GLU A 114 16.98 -2.59 8.28
C GLU A 114 17.09 -1.16 8.87
N ILE A 115 17.85 -0.28 8.22
CA ILE A 115 17.97 1.12 8.63
C ILE A 115 16.64 1.86 8.46
N ASP A 116 15.95 1.67 7.33
CA ASP A 116 14.65 2.29 7.09
C ASP A 116 13.60 1.83 8.13
N ASP A 117 13.56 0.53 8.42
CA ASP A 117 12.67 -0.04 9.44
C ASP A 117 12.99 0.54 10.83
N ALA A 118 14.27 0.66 11.19
CA ALA A 118 14.68 1.29 12.44
C ALA A 118 14.28 2.78 12.48
N LYS A 119 14.52 3.53 11.40
CA LYS A 119 14.12 4.95 11.31
C LYS A 119 12.61 5.12 11.45
N GLN A 120 11.79 4.21 10.93
CA GLN A 120 10.34 4.25 11.12
C GLN A 120 9.93 4.03 12.58
N ILE A 121 10.69 3.24 13.35
CA ILE A 121 10.43 3.05 14.78
C ILE A 121 10.84 4.31 15.55
N PHE A 122 12.04 4.83 15.29
CA PHE A 122 12.59 5.97 16.03
C PHE A 122 12.08 7.34 15.57
N SER A 123 11.39 7.43 14.44
CA SER A 123 10.72 8.66 14.00
C SER A 123 9.49 9.00 14.84
N LYS A 124 8.98 8.05 15.62
CA LYS A 124 7.89 8.27 16.56
C LYS A 124 8.34 9.14 17.73
N ASP A 125 7.46 10.03 18.19
CA ASP A 125 7.71 10.91 19.34
C ASP A 125 7.92 10.12 20.66
N LYS A 126 7.31 8.94 20.76
CA LYS A 126 7.41 8.05 21.92
C LYS A 126 7.95 6.71 21.46
N VAL A 127 9.08 6.30 22.03
CA VAL A 127 9.71 5.00 21.80
C VAL A 127 9.95 4.34 23.14
N TYR A 128 9.57 3.07 23.27
CA TYR A 128 9.78 2.27 24.45
C TYR A 128 10.81 1.19 24.15
N ILE A 129 11.80 1.05 25.03
CA ILE A 129 12.87 0.06 24.91
C ILE A 129 12.77 -0.94 26.06
N GLN A 130 13.18 -2.18 25.80
CA GLN A 130 13.26 -3.19 26.85
C GLN A 130 14.31 -2.78 27.88
N GLN A 131 13.94 -2.82 29.15
CA GLN A 131 14.88 -2.59 30.24
C GLN A 131 15.87 -3.77 30.29
N ALA A 132 17.16 -3.46 30.26
CA ALA A 132 18.25 -4.43 30.40
C ALA A 132 18.41 -4.89 31.87
#